data_AF-A0A4Y2PYC7-F1
#
_entry.id   AF-A0A4Y2PYC7-F1
#
_cell.length_a   1.000
_cell.length_b   1.000
_cell.length_c   1.000
_cell.angle_alpha   90.00
_cell.angle_beta   90.00
_cell.angle_gamma   90.00
#
_symmetry.space_group_name_H-M   'P 1'
#
loop_
_entity.id
_entity.type
_entity.pdbx_description
1 polymer ?
#
loop_
_entity_poly.entity_id
_entity_poly.type
_entity_poly.pdbx_seq_one_letter_code
_entity_poly.pdbx_strand_id
1 'polypeptide(L)'
;MLSRQKVTTDWKNFKKSLNENVKLHLPNINDHSSLEQHFKTITDDILKAYQNSSRPLKDSEELYLPPQIRQYKTERNHLKKVWQNYRTPVNKNNYNRAQTKFRRAMTKHIQDTYALSIDQLNITDGTLWRRAKYLKTKRSNIPQLKNPTNNTPAHTNIDKAEVIADHFETQFQTNNIGNPSIDNSVKTAIESFDFSAPTTKYHKVKLSEIVDFIKNTKIKKAP
;
A
#
# COMPACT_ATOMS: atom_id res chain seq x y z
N MET A 1 -37.60 19.84 -14.75
CA MET A 1 -36.37 20.35 -14.12
C MET A 1 -35.18 19.66 -14.78
N LEU A 2 -34.28 20.40 -15.43
CA LEU A 2 -33.08 19.84 -16.06
C LEU A 2 -32.17 19.20 -15.00
N SER A 3 -31.93 17.90 -15.09
CA SER A 3 -31.00 17.19 -14.22
C SER A 3 -29.58 17.68 -14.49
N ARG A 4 -29.03 18.53 -13.60
CA ARG A 4 -27.63 18.91 -13.66
C ARG A 4 -26.77 17.68 -13.35
N GLN A 5 -26.15 17.11 -14.39
CA GLN A 5 -25.18 16.02 -14.23
C GLN A 5 -23.97 16.57 -13.44
N LYS A 6 -23.52 15.82 -12.42
CA LYS A 6 -22.33 16.22 -11.68
C LYS A 6 -21.08 15.88 -12.50
N VAL A 7 -20.15 16.82 -12.48
CA VAL A 7 -18.94 16.79 -13.28
C VAL A 7 -17.75 16.91 -12.34
N THR A 8 -16.68 16.19 -12.66
CA THR A 8 -15.37 16.40 -12.02
C THR A 8 -14.45 17.09 -13.02
N THR A 9 -13.76 18.12 -12.57
CA THR A 9 -12.90 18.95 -13.41
C THR A 9 -11.47 18.80 -12.93
N ASP A 10 -10.56 18.47 -13.86
CA ASP A 10 -9.13 18.57 -13.62
C ASP A 10 -8.73 20.04 -13.71
N TRP A 11 -8.68 20.71 -12.55
CA TRP A 11 -8.33 22.12 -12.45
C TRP A 11 -6.92 22.44 -12.95
N LYS A 12 -6.00 21.46 -12.90
CA LYS A 12 -4.63 21.64 -13.40
C LYS A 12 -4.63 21.65 -14.91
N ASN A 13 -5.35 20.72 -15.53
CA ASN A 13 -5.52 20.69 -16.98
C ASN A 13 -6.32 21.90 -17.49
N PHE A 14 -7.38 22.30 -16.78
CA PHE A 14 -8.16 23.50 -17.09
C PHE A 14 -7.29 24.75 -17.12
N LYS A 15 -6.47 24.95 -16.09
CA LYS A 15 -5.54 26.08 -16.02
C LYS A 15 -4.53 26.07 -17.16
N LYS A 16 -3.98 24.89 -17.50
CA LYS A 16 -3.08 24.72 -18.64
C LYS A 16 -3.76 25.09 -19.96
N SER A 17 -4.94 24.53 -20.21
CA SER A 17 -5.73 24.79 -21.41
C SER A 17 -6.11 26.26 -21.57
N LEU A 18 -6.45 26.96 -20.47
CA LEU A 18 -6.73 28.39 -20.51
C LEU A 18 -5.48 29.19 -20.90
N ASN A 19 -4.34 28.91 -20.27
CA ASN A 19 -3.11 29.65 -20.54
C ASN A 19 -2.58 29.45 -21.96
N GLU A 20 -2.81 28.28 -22.56
CA GLU A 20 -2.36 27.96 -23.91
C GLU A 20 -3.30 28.53 -24.99
N ASN A 21 -4.61 28.53 -24.74
CA ASN A 21 -5.60 28.87 -25.77
C ASN A 21 -6.17 30.28 -25.64
N VAL A 22 -6.25 30.85 -24.43
CA VAL A 22 -6.82 32.19 -24.22
C VAL A 22 -5.73 33.23 -24.36
N LYS A 23 -5.65 33.83 -25.56
CA LYS A 23 -4.82 35.01 -25.78
C LYS A 23 -5.54 36.25 -25.25
N LEU A 24 -5.16 36.69 -24.05
CA LEU A 24 -5.63 37.96 -23.48
C LEU A 24 -4.93 39.15 -24.15
N HIS A 25 -5.09 39.31 -25.46
CA HIS A 25 -4.73 40.55 -26.12
C HIS A 25 -5.90 41.51 -26.01
N LEU A 26 -5.64 42.70 -25.47
CA LEU A 26 -6.59 43.80 -25.47
C LEU A 26 -6.81 44.23 -26.93
N PRO A 27 -8.00 43.97 -27.52
CA PRO A 27 -8.25 44.39 -28.89
C PRO A 27 -8.40 45.91 -28.91
N ASN A 28 -8.06 46.53 -30.04
CA ASN A 28 -8.40 47.93 -30.27
C ASN A 28 -9.89 48.00 -30.66
N ILE A 29 -10.76 48.17 -29.66
CA ILE A 29 -12.21 48.12 -29.83
C ILE A 29 -12.69 49.53 -30.17
N ASN A 30 -13.06 49.74 -31.43
CA ASN A 30 -13.66 51.01 -31.89
C ASN A 30 -15.17 50.88 -32.20
N ASP A 31 -15.75 49.69 -32.04
CA ASP A 31 -17.13 49.40 -32.38
C ASP A 31 -17.78 48.43 -31.37
N HIS A 32 -19.07 48.64 -31.09
CA HIS A 32 -19.85 47.84 -30.14
C HIS A 32 -20.03 46.39 -30.61
N SER A 33 -20.17 46.15 -31.91
CA SER A 33 -20.27 44.78 -32.44
C SER A 33 -18.99 43.99 -32.23
N SER A 34 -17.83 44.66 -32.40
CA SER A 34 -16.51 44.05 -32.17
C SER A 34 -16.33 43.66 -30.70
N LEU A 35 -16.81 44.50 -29.77
CA LEU A 35 -16.78 44.22 -28.32
C LEU A 35 -17.58 42.96 -27.96
N GLU A 36 -18.81 42.83 -28.46
CA GLU A 36 -19.66 41.68 -28.16
C GLU A 36 -19.08 40.38 -28.73
N GLN A 37 -18.49 40.44 -29.92
CA GLN A 37 -17.80 39.31 -30.54
C GLN A 37 -16.59 38.85 -29.71
N HIS A 38 -15.84 39.79 -29.13
CA HIS A 38 -14.74 39.45 -28.22
C HIS A 38 -15.22 38.79 -26.93
N PHE A 39 -16.27 39.32 -26.30
CA PHE A 39 -16.87 38.70 -25.11
C PHE A 39 -17.36 37.28 -25.40
N LYS A 40 -18.02 37.09 -26.54
CA LYS A 40 -18.47 35.77 -26.99
C LYS A 40 -17.29 34.82 -27.17
N THR A 41 -16.23 35.25 -27.85
CA THR A 41 -15.02 34.43 -28.08
C THR A 41 -14.37 34.00 -26.76
N ILE A 42 -14.17 34.93 -25.82
CA ILE A 42 -13.59 34.62 -24.50
C ILE A 42 -14.49 33.65 -23.74
N THR A 43 -15.81 33.86 -23.78
CA THR A 43 -16.77 32.99 -23.11
C THR A 43 -16.74 31.58 -23.71
N ASP A 44 -16.71 31.47 -25.03
CA ASP A 44 -16.64 30.19 -25.75
C ASP A 44 -15.32 29.46 -25.44
N ASP A 45 -14.19 30.17 -25.39
CA ASP A 45 -12.89 29.58 -25.04
C ASP A 45 -12.85 29.07 -23.60
N ILE A 46 -13.40 29.83 -22.65
CA ILE A 46 -13.52 29.41 -21.25
C ILE A 46 -14.42 28.17 -21.14
N LEU A 47 -15.57 28.17 -21.82
CA LEU A 47 -16.50 27.05 -21.82
C LEU A 47 -15.87 25.80 -22.45
N LYS A 48 -15.14 25.96 -23.56
CA LYS A 48 -14.43 24.88 -24.25
C LYS A 48 -13.31 24.30 -23.40
N ALA A 49 -12.49 25.14 -22.76
CA ALA A 49 -11.46 24.70 -21.83
C ALA A 49 -12.07 23.94 -20.64
N TYR A 50 -13.20 24.43 -20.13
CA TYR A 50 -13.93 23.79 -19.04
C TYR A 50 -14.45 22.42 -19.46
N GLN A 51 -15.13 22.31 -20.61
CA GLN A 51 -15.65 21.05 -21.13
C GLN A 51 -14.55 20.02 -21.38
N ASN A 52 -13.43 20.43 -21.99
CA ASN A 52 -12.30 19.53 -22.28
C ASN A 52 -11.58 19.04 -21.03
N SER A 53 -11.59 19.83 -19.95
CA SER A 53 -10.95 19.49 -18.68
C SER A 53 -11.91 18.83 -17.70
N SER A 54 -13.16 18.65 -18.11
CA SER A 54 -14.24 18.15 -17.30
C SER A 54 -14.72 16.82 -17.84
N ARG A 55 -15.08 15.91 -16.94
CA ARG A 55 -15.72 14.66 -17.30
C ARG A 55 -16.92 14.41 -16.39
N PRO A 56 -17.98 13.75 -16.89
CA PRO A 56 -19.05 13.31 -16.01
C PRO A 56 -18.48 12.39 -14.94
N LEU A 57 -18.92 12.58 -13.69
CA LEU A 57 -18.59 11.64 -12.63
C LEU A 57 -19.17 10.27 -12.99
N LYS A 58 -18.36 9.22 -12.88
CA LYS A 58 -18.85 7.84 -13.01
C LYS A 58 -19.78 7.54 -11.84
N ASP A 59 -20.82 6.74 -12.08
CA ASP A 59 -21.75 6.31 -11.03
C ASP A 59 -21.04 5.59 -9.87
N SER A 60 -19.91 4.94 -10.15
CA SER A 60 -19.04 4.28 -9.15
C SER A 60 -18.13 5.25 -8.36
N GLU A 61 -17.84 6.44 -8.91
CA GLU A 61 -17.02 7.48 -8.27
C GLU A 61 -17.88 8.43 -7.42
N GLU A 62 -19.18 8.49 -7.68
CA GLU A 62 -20.10 8.98 -6.66
C GLU A 62 -20.03 8.03 -5.47
N LEU A 63 -19.53 8.50 -4.32
CA LEU A 63 -19.84 7.90 -3.02
C LEU A 63 -21.37 7.91 -2.89
N TYR A 64 -22.02 6.88 -3.42
CA TYR A 64 -23.46 6.86 -3.63
C TYR A 64 -24.17 6.61 -2.31
N LEU A 65 -24.20 7.65 -1.48
CA LEU A 65 -25.11 7.68 -0.35
C LEU A 65 -26.53 7.72 -0.91
N PRO A 66 -27.46 6.88 -0.43
CA PRO A 66 -28.85 6.93 -0.82
C PRO A 66 -29.44 8.36 -0.75
N PRO A 67 -30.36 8.74 -1.66
CA PRO A 67 -30.94 10.09 -1.71
C PRO A 67 -31.40 10.61 -0.34
N GLN A 68 -32.04 9.76 0.45
CA GLN A 68 -32.54 10.10 1.79
C GLN A 68 -31.40 10.45 2.79
N ILE A 69 -30.29 9.72 2.76
CA ILE A 69 -29.12 10.00 3.63
C ILE A 69 -28.44 11.30 3.21
N ARG A 70 -28.42 11.60 1.91
CA ARG A 70 -27.93 12.88 1.40
C ARG A 70 -28.77 14.04 1.90
N GLN A 71 -30.10 13.91 1.88
CA GLN A 71 -31.00 14.92 2.45
C GLN A 71 -30.71 15.18 3.94
N TYR A 72 -30.59 14.12 4.75
CA TYR A 72 -30.22 14.26 6.17
C TYR A 72 -28.85 14.90 6.37
N LYS A 73 -27.87 14.60 5.50
CA LYS A 73 -26.55 15.23 5.53
C LYS A 73 -26.66 16.73 5.26
N THR A 74 -27.41 17.12 4.23
CA THR A 74 -27.63 18.52 3.85
C THR A 74 -28.34 19.30 4.96
N GLU A 75 -29.44 18.76 5.49
CA GLU A 75 -30.19 19.34 6.61
C GLU A 75 -29.29 19.53 7.85
N ARG A 76 -28.56 18.49 8.24
CA ARG A 76 -27.61 18.54 9.35
C ARG A 76 -26.52 19.59 9.15
N ASN A 77 -25.98 19.73 7.93
CA ASN A 77 -24.98 20.73 7.61
C ASN A 77 -25.55 22.16 7.65
N HIS A 78 -26.78 22.35 7.17
CA HIS A 78 -27.49 23.62 7.25
C HIS A 78 -27.67 24.03 8.72
N LEU A 79 -28.21 23.15 9.56
CA LEU A 79 -28.42 23.42 10.99
C LEU A 79 -27.11 23.62 11.75
N LYS A 80 -26.03 22.94 11.34
CA LYS A 80 -24.69 23.20 11.89
C LYS A 80 -24.25 24.64 11.62
N LYS A 81 -24.43 25.14 10.39
CA LYS A 81 -24.09 26.54 10.04
C LYS A 81 -24.92 27.52 10.86
N VAL A 82 -26.23 27.31 10.97
CA VAL A 82 -27.12 28.15 11.79
C VAL A 82 -26.67 28.17 13.25
N TRP A 83 -26.37 27.00 13.84
CA TRP A 83 -25.84 26.95 15.21
C TRP A 83 -24.49 27.66 15.34
N GLN A 84 -23.58 27.48 14.38
CA GLN A 84 -22.25 28.12 14.42
C GLN A 84 -22.33 29.65 14.37
N ASN A 85 -23.29 30.19 13.62
CA ASN A 85 -23.49 31.64 13.45
C ASN A 85 -24.15 32.27 14.69
N TYR A 86 -25.26 31.70 15.18
CA TYR A 86 -26.07 32.34 16.22
C TYR A 86 -25.82 31.81 17.64
N ARG A 87 -25.18 30.64 17.79
CA ARG A 87 -24.77 30.02 19.06
C ARG A 87 -25.85 29.84 20.14
N THR A 88 -27.13 29.82 19.77
CA THR A 88 -28.23 29.61 20.73
C THR A 88 -28.42 28.12 21.12
N PRO A 89 -28.93 27.83 22.33
CA PRO A 89 -29.25 26.46 22.76
C PRO A 89 -30.28 25.76 21.87
N VAL A 90 -31.30 26.49 21.41
CA VAL A 90 -32.32 25.97 20.48
C VAL A 90 -31.68 25.47 19.19
N ASN A 91 -30.78 26.28 18.60
CA ASN A 91 -30.07 25.90 17.38
C ASN A 91 -29.13 24.70 17.61
N LYS A 92 -28.48 24.63 18.77
CA LYS A 92 -27.68 23.46 19.16
C LYS A 92 -28.54 22.20 19.21
N ASN A 93 -29.72 22.27 19.82
CA ASN A 93 -30.64 21.15 19.95
C ASN A 93 -31.14 20.68 18.56
N ASN A 94 -31.48 21.62 17.67
CA ASN A 94 -31.89 21.30 16.30
C ASN A 94 -30.76 20.59 15.53
N TYR A 95 -29.54 21.13 15.60
CA TYR A 95 -28.36 20.47 15.02
C TYR A 95 -28.14 19.06 15.59
N ASN A 96 -28.21 18.89 16.92
CA ASN A 96 -28.01 17.59 17.57
C ASN A 96 -29.09 16.58 17.14
N ARG A 97 -30.35 16.98 17.01
CA ARG A 97 -31.45 16.13 16.51
C ARG A 97 -31.17 15.67 15.08
N ALA A 98 -30.80 16.59 14.18
CA ALA A 98 -30.46 16.26 12.81
C ALA A 98 -29.21 15.38 12.70
N GLN A 99 -28.20 15.62 13.54
CA GLN A 99 -26.99 14.81 13.63
C GLN A 99 -27.31 13.38 14.08
N THR A 100 -28.18 13.20 15.07
CA THR A 100 -28.64 11.88 15.52
C THR A 100 -29.40 11.16 14.41
N LYS A 101 -30.32 11.85 13.71
CA LYS A 101 -31.07 11.30 12.57
C LYS A 101 -30.12 10.84 11.46
N PHE A 102 -29.16 11.68 11.09
CA PHE A 102 -28.14 11.34 10.09
C PHE A 102 -27.29 10.13 10.52
N ARG A 103 -26.80 10.11 11.77
CA ARG A 103 -26.02 8.98 12.29
C ARG A 103 -26.80 7.67 12.25
N ARG A 104 -28.05 7.67 12.72
CA ARG A 104 -28.92 6.48 12.70
C ARG A 104 -29.12 5.95 11.28
N ALA A 105 -29.45 6.83 10.34
CA ALA A 105 -29.63 6.45 8.95
C ALA A 105 -28.34 5.90 8.31
N MET A 106 -27.19 6.53 8.60
CA MET A 106 -25.90 6.07 8.12
C MET A 106 -25.50 4.71 8.70
N THR A 107 -25.65 4.52 10.01
CA THR A 107 -25.37 3.24 10.68
C THR A 107 -26.26 2.14 10.13
N LYS A 108 -27.57 2.40 9.96
CA LYS A 108 -28.48 1.44 9.34
C LYS A 108 -28.03 1.08 7.92
N HIS A 109 -27.72 2.07 7.09
CA HIS A 109 -27.27 1.80 5.73
C HIS A 109 -25.98 0.99 5.68
N ILE A 110 -24.99 1.28 6.53
CA ILE A 110 -23.76 0.49 6.63
C ILE A 110 -24.07 -0.94 7.07
N GLN A 111 -24.97 -1.11 8.04
CA GLN A 111 -25.37 -2.44 8.53
C GLN A 111 -26.05 -3.24 7.40
N ASP A 112 -27.00 -2.61 6.70
CA ASP A 112 -27.77 -3.24 5.63
C ASP A 112 -26.85 -3.60 4.44
N THR A 113 -25.94 -2.69 4.03
CA THR A 113 -24.97 -3.00 2.96
C THR A 113 -23.98 -4.07 3.38
N TYR A 114 -23.57 -4.08 4.65
CA TYR A 114 -22.72 -5.14 5.17
C TYR A 114 -23.44 -6.49 5.16
N ALA A 115 -24.69 -6.56 5.62
CA ALA A 115 -25.50 -7.78 5.59
C ALA A 115 -25.64 -8.32 4.16
N LEU A 116 -26.03 -7.46 3.21
CA LEU A 116 -26.11 -7.82 1.79
C LEU A 116 -24.76 -8.33 1.24
N SER A 117 -23.64 -7.71 1.64
CA SER A 117 -22.32 -8.15 1.20
C SER A 117 -21.92 -9.52 1.75
N ILE A 118 -22.45 -9.91 2.92
CA ILE A 118 -22.26 -11.25 3.49
C ILE A 118 -23.15 -12.26 2.78
N ASP A 119 -24.41 -11.92 2.51
CA ASP A 119 -25.35 -12.78 1.80
C ASP A 119 -24.90 -13.10 0.37
N GLN A 120 -24.16 -12.17 -0.26
CA GLN A 120 -23.61 -12.33 -1.61
C GLN A 120 -22.29 -13.14 -1.65
N LEU A 121 -21.74 -13.56 -0.51
CA LEU A 121 -20.51 -14.36 -0.50
C LEU A 121 -20.75 -15.75 -1.07
N ASN A 122 -19.90 -16.16 -1.99
CA ASN A 122 -19.98 -17.47 -2.62
C ASN A 122 -18.63 -18.22 -2.53
N ILE A 123 -18.72 -19.54 -2.53
CA ILE A 123 -17.59 -20.46 -2.59
C ILE A 123 -17.04 -20.53 -4.02
N THR A 124 -17.92 -20.56 -5.03
CA THR A 124 -17.56 -20.81 -6.44
C THR A 124 -16.72 -19.70 -7.05
N ASP A 125 -17.02 -18.44 -6.71
CA ASP A 125 -16.28 -17.26 -7.18
C ASP A 125 -15.08 -16.88 -6.27
N GLY A 126 -14.87 -17.64 -5.19
CA GLY A 126 -13.81 -17.42 -4.21
C GLY A 126 -13.94 -16.15 -3.37
N THR A 127 -15.09 -15.48 -3.38
CA THR A 127 -15.34 -14.26 -2.58
C THR A 127 -15.37 -14.58 -1.09
N LEU A 128 -15.97 -15.71 -0.69
CA LEU A 128 -15.98 -16.18 0.69
C LEU A 128 -14.55 -16.40 1.22
N TRP A 129 -13.70 -17.08 0.43
CA TRP A 129 -12.31 -17.33 0.79
C TRP A 129 -11.49 -16.05 0.94
N ARG A 130 -11.64 -15.10 0.03
CA ARG A 130 -11.00 -13.78 0.14
C ARG A 130 -11.44 -13.06 1.40
N ARG A 131 -12.76 -13.04 1.70
CA ARG A 131 -13.30 -12.41 2.91
C ARG A 131 -12.76 -13.07 4.18
N ALA A 132 -12.78 -14.40 4.25
CA ALA A 132 -12.26 -15.18 5.38
C ALA A 132 -10.76 -14.94 5.60
N LYS A 133 -9.97 -14.91 4.51
CA LYS A 133 -8.55 -14.57 4.56
C LYS A 133 -8.34 -13.19 5.18
N TYR A 134 -9.07 -12.16 4.73
CA TYR A 134 -8.94 -10.81 5.31
C TYR A 134 -9.25 -10.78 6.81
N LEU A 135 -10.27 -11.51 7.27
CA LEU A 135 -10.63 -11.56 8.70
C LEU A 135 -9.59 -12.30 9.55
N LYS A 136 -8.99 -13.37 9.03
CA LYS A 136 -7.93 -14.13 9.73
C LYS A 136 -6.59 -13.42 9.72
N THR A 137 -6.34 -12.57 8.71
CA THR A 137 -5.07 -11.87 8.58
C THR A 137 -5.00 -10.75 9.62
N LYS A 138 -4.31 -11.00 10.74
CA LYS A 138 -3.93 -9.92 11.65
C LYS A 138 -2.94 -9.01 10.93
N ARG A 139 -3.36 -7.80 10.59
CA ARG A 139 -2.43 -6.75 10.16
C ARG A 139 -1.80 -6.17 11.42
N SER A 140 -0.60 -6.63 11.77
CA SER A 140 0.23 -5.88 12.70
C SER A 140 0.70 -4.61 11.99
N ASN A 141 0.68 -3.49 12.69
CA ASN A 141 1.39 -2.33 12.21
C ASN A 141 2.89 -2.66 12.34
N ILE A 142 3.61 -2.65 11.22
CA ILE A 142 5.06 -2.83 11.27
C ILE A 142 5.61 -1.61 12.01
N PRO A 143 6.29 -1.79 13.16
CA PRO A 143 6.83 -0.66 13.90
C PRO A 143 7.83 0.10 13.02
N GLN A 144 7.91 1.41 13.23
CA GLN A 144 8.92 2.22 12.54
C GLN A 144 10.30 1.70 12.92
N LEU A 145 11.16 1.52 11.92
CA LEU A 145 12.56 1.19 12.15
C LEU A 145 13.21 2.35 12.91
N LYS A 146 13.92 2.03 13.99
CA LYS A 146 14.58 3.04 14.83
C LYS A 146 16.06 2.73 14.90
N ASN A 147 16.87 3.78 14.88
CA ASN A 147 18.28 3.63 15.09
C ASN A 147 18.54 3.16 16.55
N PRO A 148 19.33 2.08 16.75
CA PRO A 148 19.54 1.49 18.07
C PRO A 148 20.28 2.42 19.04
N THR A 149 21.09 3.35 18.52
CA THR A 149 21.97 4.22 19.31
C THR A 149 21.22 5.40 19.92
N ASN A 150 20.29 6.01 19.17
CA ASN A 150 19.59 7.23 19.59
C ASN A 150 18.05 7.07 19.65
N ASN A 151 17.53 5.89 19.33
CA ASN A 151 16.09 5.57 19.31
C ASN A 151 15.25 6.49 18.39
N THR A 152 15.88 7.19 17.44
CA THR A 152 15.18 8.05 16.48
C THR A 152 14.64 7.23 15.31
N PRO A 153 13.45 7.54 14.78
CA PRO A 153 12.93 6.84 13.60
C PRO A 153 13.81 7.05 12.37
N ALA A 154 14.07 5.98 11.62
CA ALA A 154 14.78 6.02 10.35
C ALA A 154 13.83 6.50 9.24
N HIS A 155 14.01 7.74 8.79
CA HIS A 155 13.10 8.38 7.85
C HIS A 155 13.52 8.18 6.39
N THR A 156 14.80 8.38 6.08
CA THR A 156 15.33 8.24 4.72
C THR A 156 15.65 6.78 4.39
N ASN A 157 15.83 6.47 3.11
CA ASN A 157 16.26 5.13 2.69
C ASN A 157 17.69 4.83 3.15
N ILE A 158 18.55 5.85 3.22
CA ILE A 158 19.93 5.73 3.71
C ILE A 158 19.90 5.38 5.19
N ASP A 159 19.16 6.12 6.01
CA ASP A 159 19.03 5.84 7.46
C ASP A 159 18.57 4.41 7.71
N LYS A 160 17.63 3.91 6.90
CA LYS A 160 17.12 2.54 7.03
C LYS A 160 18.17 1.50 6.66
N ALA A 161 18.96 1.77 5.62
CA ALA A 161 20.03 0.87 5.20
C ALA A 161 21.11 0.76 6.28
N GLU A 162 21.52 1.89 6.86
CA GLU A 162 22.49 1.93 7.96
C GLU A 162 21.98 1.17 9.19
N VAL A 163 20.74 1.44 9.64
CA VAL A 163 20.17 0.75 10.80
C VAL A 163 20.07 -0.77 10.59
N ILE A 164 19.78 -1.21 9.36
CA ILE A 164 19.75 -2.64 9.03
C ILE A 164 21.17 -3.22 9.00
N ALA A 165 22.15 -2.49 8.46
CA ALA A 165 23.55 -2.89 8.44
C ALA A 165 24.10 -3.06 9.86
N ASP A 166 23.91 -2.06 10.72
CA ASP A 166 24.29 -2.10 12.16
C ASP A 166 23.64 -3.31 12.86
N HIS A 167 22.35 -3.54 12.59
CA HIS A 167 21.65 -4.68 13.17
C HIS A 167 22.28 -6.01 12.73
N PHE A 168 22.61 -6.18 11.46
CA PHE A 168 23.24 -7.42 11.01
C PHE A 168 24.68 -7.56 11.53
N GLU A 169 25.46 -6.48 11.55
CA GLU A 169 26.80 -6.51 12.11
C GLU A 169 26.78 -6.99 13.57
N THR A 170 25.87 -6.47 14.39
CA THR A 170 25.71 -6.89 15.79
C THR A 170 25.24 -8.33 15.94
N GLN A 171 24.34 -8.81 15.06
CA GLN A 171 23.84 -10.20 15.12
C GLN A 171 24.89 -11.22 14.68
N PHE A 172 25.77 -10.85 13.74
CA PHE A 172 26.78 -11.75 13.17
C PHE A 172 28.16 -11.63 13.82
N GLN A 173 28.21 -11.16 15.08
CA GLN A 173 29.44 -11.21 15.86
C GLN A 173 29.76 -12.65 16.26
N THR A 174 31.05 -13.02 16.21
CA THR A 174 31.50 -14.33 16.69
C THR A 174 31.22 -14.43 18.18
N ASN A 175 30.28 -15.27 18.57
CA ASN A 175 30.10 -15.62 19.97
C ASN A 175 31.41 -16.26 20.48
N ASN A 176 31.93 -15.78 21.62
CA ASN A 176 33.05 -16.44 22.28
C ASN A 176 32.55 -17.74 22.95
N ILE A 177 32.32 -18.77 22.13
CA ILE A 177 31.94 -20.13 22.54
C ILE A 177 33.22 -20.97 22.74
N GLY A 178 34.40 -20.37 22.58
CA GLY A 178 35.68 -21.04 22.71
C GLY A 178 35.82 -21.70 24.07
N ASN A 179 36.18 -23.00 24.06
CA ASN A 179 36.58 -23.71 25.25
C ASN A 179 38.10 -23.88 25.16
N PRO A 180 38.88 -23.15 25.99
CA PRO A 180 40.35 -23.18 25.92
C PRO A 180 40.93 -24.60 25.98
N SER A 181 40.26 -25.53 26.65
CA SER A 181 40.70 -26.93 26.72
C SER A 181 40.51 -27.68 25.39
N ILE A 182 39.41 -27.42 24.69
CA ILE A 182 39.13 -28.04 23.39
C ILE A 182 40.05 -27.41 22.34
N ASP A 183 40.19 -26.09 22.36
CA ASP A 183 41.03 -25.35 21.43
C ASP A 183 42.49 -25.79 21.54
N ASN A 184 43.00 -25.95 22.78
CA ASN A 184 44.33 -26.49 23.01
C ASN A 184 44.46 -27.96 22.57
N SER A 185 43.45 -28.80 22.84
CA SER A 185 43.48 -30.21 22.42
C SER A 185 43.51 -30.37 20.90
N VAL A 186 42.72 -29.58 20.17
CA VAL A 186 42.70 -29.58 18.71
C VAL A 186 44.02 -29.06 18.17
N LYS A 187 44.56 -27.98 18.76
CA LYS A 187 45.86 -27.43 18.37
C LYS A 187 46.98 -28.46 18.55
N THR A 188 47.06 -29.11 19.71
CA THR A 188 48.03 -30.18 19.95
C THR A 188 47.84 -31.36 19.00
N ALA A 189 46.60 -31.76 18.70
CA ALA A 189 46.31 -32.83 17.75
C ALA A 189 46.82 -32.50 16.34
N ILE A 190 46.58 -31.27 15.85
CA ILE A 190 47.07 -30.80 14.55
C ILE A 190 48.61 -30.73 14.52
N GLU A 191 49.23 -30.19 15.58
CA GLU A 191 50.69 -30.08 15.68
C GLU A 191 51.36 -31.46 15.77
N SER A 192 50.70 -32.43 16.39
CA SER A 192 51.16 -33.83 16.47
C SER A 192 50.79 -34.69 15.26
N PHE A 193 50.00 -34.16 14.32
CA PHE A 193 49.53 -34.91 13.17
C PHE A 193 50.66 -35.06 12.16
N ASP A 194 51.15 -36.29 12.02
CA ASP A 194 52.22 -36.61 11.08
C ASP A 194 51.66 -36.59 9.65
N PHE A 195 52.04 -35.57 8.87
CA PHE A 195 51.63 -35.42 7.46
C PHE A 195 52.37 -36.37 6.51
N SER A 196 53.20 -37.27 7.02
CA SER A 196 53.83 -38.29 6.19
C SER A 196 52.75 -39.20 5.57
N ALA A 197 52.51 -39.02 4.28
CA ALA A 197 51.66 -39.93 3.52
C ALA A 197 52.25 -41.34 3.66
N PRO A 198 51.45 -42.35 4.06
CA PRO A 198 51.96 -43.71 4.12
C PRO A 198 52.40 -44.07 2.70
N THR A 199 53.71 -44.24 2.51
CA THR A 199 54.31 -44.73 1.28
C THR A 199 53.94 -46.20 1.14
N THR A 200 52.68 -46.43 0.80
CA THR A 200 52.16 -47.74 0.44
C THR A 200 52.79 -48.09 -0.90
N LYS A 201 53.89 -48.82 -0.86
CA LYS A 201 54.37 -49.58 -2.03
C LYS A 201 53.30 -50.60 -2.36
N TYR A 202 52.32 -50.22 -3.17
CA TYR A 202 51.32 -51.15 -3.67
C TYR A 202 52.04 -52.21 -4.51
N HIS A 203 52.01 -53.46 -4.07
CA HIS A 203 52.43 -54.56 -4.93
C HIS A 203 51.44 -54.70 -6.10
N LYS A 204 51.93 -55.10 -7.27
CA LYS A 204 51.07 -55.35 -8.44
C LYS A 204 50.19 -56.56 -8.16
N VAL A 205 48.89 -56.33 -8.04
CA VAL A 205 47.88 -57.38 -7.85
C VAL A 205 47.72 -58.17 -9.15
N LYS A 206 47.69 -59.51 -9.06
CA LYS A 206 47.47 -60.37 -10.23
C LYS A 206 45.99 -60.47 -10.56
N LEU A 207 45.66 -60.69 -11.83
CA LEU A 207 44.27 -60.85 -12.27
C LEU A 207 43.53 -61.98 -11.54
N SER A 208 44.25 -63.06 -11.20
CA SER A 208 43.72 -64.18 -10.42
C SER A 208 43.26 -63.76 -9.02
N GLU A 209 44.02 -62.91 -8.34
CA GLU A 209 43.69 -62.43 -6.99
C GLU A 209 42.43 -61.56 -7.00
N ILE A 210 42.26 -60.73 -8.03
CA ILE A 210 41.06 -59.92 -8.22
C ILE A 210 39.83 -60.81 -8.42
N VAL A 211 39.96 -61.84 -9.28
CA VAL A 211 38.86 -62.77 -9.56
C VAL A 211 38.47 -63.58 -8.32
N ASP A 212 39.45 -64.05 -7.55
CA ASP A 212 39.19 -64.79 -6.31
C ASP A 212 38.54 -63.89 -5.24
N PHE A 213 38.97 -62.63 -5.16
CA PHE A 213 38.35 -61.65 -4.28
C PHE A 213 36.88 -61.40 -4.65
N ILE A 214 36.59 -61.18 -5.95
CA ILE A 214 35.21 -60.97 -6.45
C ILE A 214 34.32 -62.19 -6.20
N LYS A 215 34.85 -63.42 -6.31
CA LYS A 215 34.08 -64.63 -5.99
C LYS A 215 33.74 -64.74 -4.52
N ASN A 216 34.62 -64.25 -3.65
CA ASN A 216 34.48 -64.34 -2.20
C ASN A 216 33.71 -63.14 -1.60
N THR A 217 33.42 -62.09 -2.37
CA THR A 217 32.57 -60.98 -1.91
C THR A 217 31.09 -61.32 -2.01
N LYS A 218 30.34 -61.05 -0.94
CA LYS A 218 28.91 -61.32 -0.90
C LYS A 218 28.17 -60.42 -1.88
N ILE A 219 27.27 -61.00 -2.68
CA ILE A 219 26.52 -60.44 -3.82
C ILE A 219 25.80 -59.08 -3.56
N LYS A 220 25.66 -58.65 -2.30
CA LYS A 220 24.98 -57.39 -1.91
C LYS A 220 25.87 -56.36 -1.19
N LYS A 221 27.20 -56.51 -1.24
CA LYS A 221 28.12 -55.47 -0.79
C LYS A 221 28.97 -55.01 -1.97
N ALA A 222 29.16 -53.70 -2.08
CA ALA A 222 30.16 -53.15 -2.99
C ALA A 222 31.56 -53.60 -2.53
N PRO A 223 32.53 -53.72 -3.46
CA PRO A 223 33.93 -53.97 -3.12
C PRO A 223 34.48 -52.94 -2.14
#